data_AF-A0A8S3HP61-F1
#
_entry.id   AF-A0A8S3HP61-F1
#
_cell.length_a   1.000
_cell.length_b   1.000
_cell.length_c   1.000
_cell.angle_alpha   90.00
_cell.angle_beta   90.00
_cell.angle_gamma   90.00
#
_symmetry.space_group_name_H-M   'P 1'
#
loop_
_entity.id
_entity.type
_entity.pdbx_description
1 polymer ?
#
loop_
_entity_poly.entity_id
_entity_poly.type
_entity_poly.pdbx_seq_one_letter_code
_entity_poly.pdbx_strand_id
1 'polypeptide(L)' 'KEALNLFDQNFKISTDSTIDMAIKACTISKDYKRGIRIQQGLSSQSRNNSYIQAALLCFYRKSSTNAFKRQKLLAQSLWD' A
#
# COMPACT_ATOMS: atom_id res chain seq x y z
N LYS A 1 -14.22 -9.04 -3.50
CA LYS A 1 -14.22 -8.35 -2.17
C LYS A 1 -13.86 -9.30 -1.03
N GLU A 2 -14.19 -10.59 -1.13
CA GLU A 2 -13.94 -11.61 -0.11
C GLU A 2 -12.45 -11.80 0.26
N ALA A 3 -11.55 -11.83 -0.74
CA ALA A 3 -10.11 -11.95 -0.51
C ALA A 3 -9.52 -10.82 0.38
N LEU A 4 -9.98 -9.58 0.20
CA LEU A 4 -9.53 -8.48 1.05
C LEU A 4 -10.07 -8.63 2.48
N ASN A 5 -11.29 -9.15 2.66
CA ASN A 5 -11.87 -9.36 3.99
C ASN A 5 -11.10 -10.42 4.78
N LEU A 6 -10.69 -11.51 4.12
CA LEU A 6 -9.80 -12.51 4.71
C LEU A 6 -8.43 -11.91 5.07
N PHE A 7 -7.91 -11.01 4.22
CA PHE A 7 -6.66 -10.31 4.50
C PHE A 7 -6.76 -9.41 5.74
N ASP A 8 -7.82 -8.61 5.87
CA ASP A 8 -8.00 -7.74 7.04
C ASP A 8 -8.10 -8.54 8.35
N GLN A 9 -8.72 -9.72 8.32
CA GLN A 9 -8.81 -10.62 9.48
C GLN A 9 -7.46 -11.21 9.89
N ASN A 10 -6.53 -11.35 8.95
CA ASN A 10 -5.25 -12.04 9.14
C ASN A 10 -4.04 -11.11 8.97
N PHE A 11 -4.25 -9.79 9.04
CA PHE A 11 -3.23 -8.80 8.70
C PHE A 11 -1.89 -9.01 9.40
N LYS A 12 -1.91 -9.45 10.67
CA LYS A 12 -0.70 -9.68 11.48
C LYS A 12 0.18 -10.83 10.98
N ILE A 13 -0.37 -11.79 10.24
CA ILE A 13 0.36 -12.95 9.71
C ILE A 13 0.57 -12.88 8.20
N SER A 14 0.16 -11.76 7.58
CA SER A 14 0.28 -11.57 6.14
C SER A 14 1.73 -11.46 5.71
N THR A 15 2.08 -12.19 4.65
CA THR A 15 3.40 -12.08 4.01
C THR A 15 3.46 -10.83 3.12
N ASP A 16 4.67 -10.40 2.77
CA ASP A 16 4.87 -9.27 1.85
C ASP A 16 4.16 -9.47 0.50
N SER A 17 4.11 -10.71 0.00
CA SER A 17 3.36 -11.06 -1.22
C SER A 17 1.86 -10.83 -1.07
N THR A 18 1.29 -11.20 0.08
CA THR A 18 -0.13 -10.98 0.37
C THR A 18 -0.43 -9.48 0.50
N ILE A 19 0.48 -8.72 1.10
CA ILE A 19 0.38 -7.26 1.23
C ILE A 19 0.42 -6.59 -0.16
N ASP A 20 1.36 -6.95 -1.03
CA ASP A 20 1.45 -6.47 -2.41
C ASP A 20 0.13 -6.70 -3.17
N MET A 21 -0.39 -7.93 -3.10
CA MET A 21 -1.68 -8.28 -3.72
C MET A 21 -2.84 -7.47 -3.14
N ALA A 22 -2.89 -7.25 -1.83
CA ALA A 22 -3.94 -6.48 -1.17
C ALA A 22 -3.93 -5.00 -1.63
N ILE A 23 -2.76 -4.38 -1.73
CA ILE A 23 -2.60 -2.98 -2.21
C ILE A 23 -3.05 -2.86 -3.67
N LYS A 24 -2.66 -3.81 -4.53
CA LYS A 24 -3.10 -3.86 -5.93
C LYS A 24 -4.62 -4.04 -6.03
N ALA A 25 -5.18 -4.95 -5.24
CA ALA A 25 -6.63 -5.17 -5.19
C ALA A 25 -7.38 -3.90 -4.76
N CYS A 26 -6.92 -3.19 -3.72
CA CYS A 26 -7.48 -1.90 -3.31
C CYS A 26 -7.40 -0.85 -4.42
N THR A 27 -6.32 -0.84 -5.21
CA THR A 27 -6.17 0.05 -6.37
C THR A 27 -7.23 -0.22 -7.43
N ILE A 28 -7.40 -1.49 -7.81
CA ILE A 28 -8.35 -1.93 -8.85
C ILE A 28 -9.79 -1.67 -8.40
N SER A 29 -10.10 -1.97 -7.14
CA SER A 29 -11.42 -1.76 -6.57
C SER A 29 -11.71 -0.30 -6.19
N LYS A 30 -10.74 0.61 -6.38
CA LYS A 30 -10.79 2.02 -5.97
C LYS A 30 -11.10 2.21 -4.47
N ASP A 31 -10.76 1.22 -3.63
CA ASP A 31 -10.93 1.28 -2.18
C ASP A 31 -9.69 1.90 -1.52
N TYR A 32 -9.50 3.19 -1.78
CA TYR A 32 -8.29 3.90 -1.35
C TYR A 32 -8.22 4.08 0.17
N LYS A 33 -9.37 4.17 0.85
CA LYS A 33 -9.41 4.24 2.32
C LYS A 33 -8.78 2.99 2.93
N ARG A 34 -9.10 1.81 2.38
CA ARG A 34 -8.53 0.55 2.84
C ARG A 34 -7.05 0.42 2.52
N GLY A 35 -6.62 0.79 1.31
CA GLY A 35 -5.21 0.76 0.95
C GLY A 35 -4.33 1.64 1.86
N ILE A 36 -4.85 2.78 2.32
CA ILE A 36 -4.15 3.65 3.29
C ILE A 36 -4.01 2.95 4.65
N ARG A 37 -5.05 2.27 5.15
CA ARG A 37 -4.96 1.51 6.40
C ARG A 37 -3.91 0.41 6.32
N ILE A 38 -3.85 -0.29 5.18
CA ILE A 38 -2.84 -1.32 4.91
C ILE A 38 -1.43 -0.72 4.97
N GLN A 39 -1.21 0.41 4.30
CA GLN A 39 0.08 1.13 4.34
C GLN A 39 0.48 1.54 5.77
N GLN A 40 -0.45 2.10 6.53
CA GLN A 40 -0.20 2.54 7.91
C GLN A 40 0.21 1.38 8.81
N GLY A 41 -0.35 0.19 8.58
CA GLY A 41 -0.04 -1.04 9.31
C GLY A 41 1.25 -1.75 8.89
N LEU A 42 1.96 -1.29 7.86
CA LEU A 42 3.18 -1.97 7.41
C LEU A 42 4.31 -1.90 8.44
N SER A 43 4.93 -3.06 8.67
CA SER A 43 6.19 -3.17 9.42
C SER A 43 7.33 -2.44 8.70
N SER A 44 8.40 -2.09 9.42
CA SER A 44 9.59 -1.47 8.81
C SER A 44 10.22 -2.35 7.72
N GLN A 45 10.19 -3.67 7.90
CA GLN A 45 10.70 -4.63 6.91
C GLN A 45 9.87 -4.59 5.62
N SER A 46 8.54 -4.68 5.75
CA SER A 46 7.62 -4.66 4.60
C SER A 46 7.66 -3.32 3.85
N ARG A 47 7.91 -2.20 4.55
CA ARG A 47 8.10 -0.89 3.90
C ARG A 47 9.34 -0.82 3.00
N ASN A 48 10.37 -1.61 3.31
CA ASN A 48 11.59 -1.69 2.52
C ASN A 48 11.52 -2.74 1.40
N ASN A 49 10.41 -3.47 1.28
CA ASN A 49 10.20 -4.43 0.21
C ASN A 49 9.89 -3.69 -1.10
N SER A 50 10.71 -3.91 -2.13
CA SER A 50 10.60 -3.23 -3.43
C SER A 50 9.27 -3.51 -4.15
N TYR A 51 8.69 -4.70 -3.98
CA TYR A 51 7.39 -5.04 -4.58
C TYR A 51 6.26 -4.22 -3.95
N ILE A 52 6.27 -4.11 -2.61
CA ILE A 52 5.30 -3.29 -1.88
C ILE A 52 5.43 -1.82 -2.27
N GLN A 53 6.66 -1.31 -2.38
CA GLN A 53 6.91 0.07 -2.83
C GLN A 53 6.37 0.33 -4.24
N ALA A 54 6.59 -0.59 -5.18
CA ALA A 54 6.05 -0.50 -6.53
C ALA A 54 4.50 -0.50 -6.53
N ALA A 55 3.88 -1.38 -5.75
CA ALA A 55 2.42 -1.43 -5.60
C ALA A 55 1.86 -0.13 -5.01
N LEU A 56 2.50 0.43 -3.98
CA LEU A 56 2.13 1.71 -3.38
C LEU A 56 2.26 2.86 -4.38
N LEU A 57 3.33 2.89 -5.18
CA LEU A 57 3.51 3.91 -6.23
C LEU A 57 2.38 3.85 -7.26
N CYS A 58 2.01 2.64 -7.70
CA CYS A 58 0.86 2.44 -8.58
C CYS A 58 -0.47 2.86 -7.93
N PHE A 59 -0.68 2.48 -6.66
CA PHE A 59 -1.85 2.85 -5.86
C PHE A 59 -2.01 4.38 -5.79
N TYR A 60 -0.93 5.11 -5.46
CA TYR A 60 -0.97 6.58 -5.35
C TYR A 60 -1.13 7.30 -6.67
N ARG A 61 -0.57 6.75 -7.76
CA ARG A 61 -0.81 7.30 -9.09
C ARG A 61 -2.29 7.29 -9.45
N LYS A 62 -3.06 6.33 -8.94
CA LYS A 62 -4.48 6.13 -9.24
C LYS A 62 -5.42 6.80 -8.23
N SER A 63 -4.98 7.06 -6.99
CA SER A 63 -5.87 7.55 -5.92
C SER A 63 -6.22 9.05 -5.97
N SER A 64 -5.60 9.85 -6.85
CA SER A 64 -5.94 11.28 -7.14
C SER A 64 -6.00 12.27 -5.95
N THR A 65 -5.69 11.85 -4.72
CA THR A 65 -5.76 12.71 -3.54
C THR A 65 -4.49 13.58 -3.40
N ASN A 66 -4.68 14.90 -3.47
CA ASN A 66 -3.63 15.93 -3.41
C ASN A 66 -2.69 15.87 -2.18
N ALA A 67 -3.10 15.20 -1.09
CA ALA A 67 -2.22 14.93 0.05
C ALA A 67 -0.99 14.06 -0.32
N PHE A 68 -1.09 13.25 -1.39
CA PHE A 68 -0.06 12.27 -1.79
C PHE A 68 1.07 12.81 -2.67
N LYS A 69 0.91 13.98 -3.30
CA LYS A 69 2.05 14.66 -3.95
C LYS A 69 3.17 14.97 -2.93
N ARG A 70 2.81 15.26 -1.67
CA ARG A 70 3.77 15.57 -0.60
C ARG A 70 4.56 14.36 -0.09
N GLN A 71 3.94 13.17 0.02
CA GLN A 71 4.70 11.96 0.40
C GLN A 71 5.59 11.44 -0.72
N LYS A 72 5.20 11.60 -2.00
CA LYS A 72 6.09 11.33 -3.14
C LYS A 72 7.36 12.19 -3.08
N LEU A 73 7.23 13.48 -2.70
CA LEU A 73 8.36 14.40 -2.50
C LEU A 73 9.26 14.00 -1.32
N LEU A 74 8.68 13.56 -0.19
CA LEU A 74 9.47 13.12 0.98
C LEU A 74 10.20 11.80 0.74
N ALA A 75 9.62 10.88 -0.03
CA ALA A 75 10.31 9.65 -0.40
C ALA A 75 11.47 9.94 -1.34
N GLN A 76 11.34 10.88 -2.28
CA GLN A 76 12.39 11.26 -3.22
C GLN A 76 13.59 11.93 -2.54
N SER A 77 13.35 12.78 -1.52
CA SER A 77 14.41 13.46 -0.75
C SER A 77 15.14 12.59 0.28
N LEU A 78 14.78 11.32 0.42
CA LEU A 78 15.47 10.34 1.28
C LEU A 78 16.47 9.47 0.49
N TRP A 79 16.54 9.65 -0.82
CA TRP A 79 17.48 8.96 -1.72
C TRP A 79 18.50 9.91 -2.38
N ASP A 80 18.47 11.21 -2.02
CA ASP A 80 19.55 12.18 -2.28
C ASP A 80 20.45 12.29 -1.03
#